data_AF-A0AAV0XJN3-F1
#
_entry.id   AF-A0AAV0XJN3-F1
#
_cell.length_a   1.000
_cell.length_b   1.000
_cell.length_c   1.000
_cell.angle_alpha   90.00
_cell.angle_beta   90.00
_cell.angle_gamma   90.00
#
_symmetry.space_group_name_H-M   'P 1'
#
loop_
_entity.id
_entity.type
_entity.pdbx_description
1 polymer ?
#
loop_
_entity_poly.entity_id
_entity_poly.type
_entity_poly.pdbx_seq_one_letter_code
_entity_poly.pdbx_strand_id
1 'polypeptide(L)'
;MVCGSAAGVLLPPYIIFKASEMWQPWTEGGPKGQSCCSEPCCSKGSCYNRTAHGWIDGVTFKDWFKTSFMPHAKRQVGKKSVNRRQPF
;
A
#
# COMPACT_ATOMS: atom_id res chain seq x y z
N MET A 1 -4.52 -3.29 -6.89
CA MET A 1 -4.33 -1.83 -7.01
C MET A 1 -2.85 -1.54 -7.19
N VAL A 2 -2.51 -0.66 -8.14
CA VAL A 2 -1.13 -0.24 -8.42
C VAL A 2 -1.07 1.28 -8.31
N CYS A 3 0.02 1.82 -7.77
CA CYS A 3 0.22 3.26 -7.59
C CYS A 3 1.60 3.64 -8.13
N GLY A 4 1.60 4.48 -9.16
CA GLY A 4 2.81 5.02 -9.78
C GLY A 4 2.87 6.54 -9.66
N SER A 5 4.08 7.09 -9.64
CA SER A 5 4.34 8.52 -9.76
C SER A 5 4.80 8.87 -11.17
N ALA A 6 4.67 10.14 -11.57
CA ALA A 6 5.18 10.64 -12.85
C ALA A 6 6.71 10.53 -12.98
N ALA A 7 7.43 10.40 -11.86
CA ALA A 7 8.87 10.17 -11.83
C ALA A 7 9.26 8.69 -12.11
N GLY A 8 8.29 7.83 -12.44
CA GLY A 8 8.53 6.41 -12.71
C GLY A 8 8.65 5.54 -11.46
N VAL A 9 8.44 6.11 -10.25
CA VAL A 9 8.42 5.32 -9.02
C VAL A 9 7.10 4.57 -8.91
N LEU A 10 7.18 3.24 -8.81
CA LEU A 10 6.04 2.35 -8.62
C LEU A 10 6.05 1.78 -7.20
N LEU A 11 4.94 1.93 -6.47
CA LEU A 11 4.76 1.27 -5.18
C LEU A 11 4.49 -0.22 -5.37
N PRO A 12 4.88 -1.08 -4.40
CA PRO A 12 4.50 -2.48 -4.43
C PRO A 12 2.98 -2.63 -4.59
N PRO A 13 2.52 -3.58 -5.42
CA PRO A 13 1.10 -3.73 -5.68
C PRO A 13 0.36 -4.18 -4.41
N TYR A 14 -0.87 -3.71 -4.29
CA TYR A 14 -1.82 -4.17 -3.27
C TYR A 14 -2.82 -5.12 -3.94
N ILE A 15 -2.68 -6.41 -3.67
CA ILE A 15 -3.39 -7.48 -4.34
C ILE A 15 -4.60 -7.86 -3.49
N ILE A 16 -5.79 -7.83 -4.10
CA ILE A 16 -7.04 -8.17 -3.42
C ILE A 16 -7.60 -9.41 -4.11
N PHE A 17 -7.70 -10.50 -3.36
CA PHE A 17 -8.31 -11.73 -3.86
C PHE A 17 -9.81 -11.72 -3.62
N LYS A 18 -10.55 -12.32 -4.56
CA LYS A 18 -11.96 -12.68 -4.32
C LYS A 18 -12.00 -13.95 -3.46
N ALA A 19 -12.13 -13.78 -2.15
CA ALA A 19 -12.13 -14.90 -1.22
C ALA A 19 -12.93 -14.57 0.04
N SER A 20 -13.49 -15.61 0.65
CA SER A 20 -14.04 -15.50 2.01
C SER A 20 -12.92 -15.39 3.02
N GLU A 21 -11.83 -16.16 2.90
CA GLU A 21 -10.71 -16.28 3.86
C GLU A 21 -9.33 -16.01 3.23
N MET A 22 -8.36 -15.55 4.03
CA MET A 22 -6.99 -15.25 3.55
C MET A 22 -6.06 -16.39 3.91
N TRP A 23 -5.41 -16.95 2.89
CA TRP A 23 -4.48 -18.06 3.04
C TRP A 23 -3.05 -17.53 3.08
N GLN A 24 -2.30 -17.90 4.13
CA GLN A 24 -0.91 -17.46 4.31
C GLN A 24 -0.01 -17.76 3.09
N PRO A 25 -0.11 -18.93 2.43
CA PRO A 25 0.71 -19.23 1.25
C PRO A 25 0.54 -18.23 0.09
N TRP A 26 -0.61 -17.54 -0.01
CA TRP A 26 -0.81 -16.53 -1.06
C TRP A 26 -0.02 -15.25 -0.81
N THR A 27 0.46 -15.06 0.41
CA THR A 27 1.24 -13.88 0.82
C THR A 27 2.74 -14.10 0.69
N GLU A 28 3.16 -15.35 0.46
CA GLU A 28 4.55 -15.77 0.34
C GLU A 28 5.07 -15.59 -1.09
N GLY A 29 6.38 -15.34 -1.25
CA GLY A 29 7.02 -15.26 -2.56
C GLY A 29 6.55 -14.10 -3.45
N GLY A 30 5.79 -13.15 -2.91
CA GLY A 30 5.26 -12.02 -3.65
C GLY A 30 6.32 -11.15 -4.32
N PRO A 31 5.96 -10.43 -5.41
CA PRO A 31 6.87 -9.49 -6.03
C PRO A 31 7.31 -8.47 -4.98
N LYS A 32 8.60 -8.47 -4.68
CA LYS A 32 9.22 -7.43 -3.87
C LYS A 32 9.42 -6.26 -4.83
N GLY A 33 8.68 -5.17 -4.62
CA GLY A 33 8.83 -3.99 -5.45
C GLY A 33 10.29 -3.53 -5.45
N GLN A 34 10.73 -2.90 -6.54
CA GLN A 34 12.04 -2.27 -6.52
C GLN A 34 12.09 -1.29 -5.36
N SER A 35 13.14 -1.39 -4.55
CA SER A 35 13.33 -0.54 -3.39
C SER A 35 13.42 0.91 -3.84
N CYS A 36 12.30 1.62 -3.84
CA CYS A 36 12.27 3.08 -3.96
C CYS A 36 13.11 3.76 -2.86
N CYS A 37 13.40 3.01 -1.79
CA CYS A 37 14.25 3.34 -0.66
C CYS A 37 14.56 2.05 0.12
N SER A 38 15.59 2.08 0.97
CA SER A 38 15.96 1.01 1.92
C SER A 38 14.90 0.72 3.01
N GLU A 39 13.79 1.47 3.00
CA GLU A 39 12.80 1.55 4.07
C GLU A 39 11.49 0.76 3.81
N PRO A 40 10.66 0.52 4.86
CA PRO A 40 9.56 -0.45 4.87
C PRO A 40 8.51 -0.37 3.76
N CYS A 41 8.27 0.80 3.16
CA CYS A 41 7.25 0.94 2.12
C CYS A 41 7.61 0.20 0.84
N CYS A 42 8.90 -0.05 0.61
CA CYS A 42 9.38 -0.83 -0.51
C CYS A 42 10.02 -2.16 -0.06
N SER A 43 10.42 -2.31 1.21
CA SER A 43 10.93 -3.58 1.73
C SER A 43 9.86 -4.63 2.07
N LYS A 44 8.62 -4.23 2.40
CA LYS A 44 7.52 -5.17 2.64
C LYS A 44 7.06 -5.93 1.40
N GLY A 45 7.39 -5.43 0.21
CA GLY A 45 6.93 -6.02 -1.06
C GLY A 45 5.42 -5.90 -1.25
N SER A 46 4.88 -6.76 -2.10
CA SER A 46 3.44 -6.79 -2.41
C SER A 46 2.62 -7.03 -1.15
N CYS A 47 1.56 -6.25 -0.98
CA CYS A 47 0.62 -6.40 0.11
C CYS A 47 -0.61 -7.17 -0.39
N TYR A 48 -1.20 -7.98 0.49
CA TYR A 48 -2.30 -8.88 0.12
C TYR A 48 -3.50 -8.65 1.03
N ASN A 49 -4.68 -8.72 0.45
CA ASN A 49 -5.94 -8.72 1.17
C ASN A 49 -7.01 -9.52 0.41
N ARG A 50 -8.21 -9.62 1.00
CA ARG A 50 -9.37 -10.30 0.43
C ARG A 50 -10.61 -9.42 0.55
N THR A 51 -11.51 -9.55 -0.42
CA THR A 51 -12.90 -9.13 -0.28
C THR A 51 -13.80 -10.19 -0.92
N ALA A 52 -15.05 -10.30 -0.45
CA ALA A 52 -16.00 -11.27 -1.02
C ALA A 52 -16.28 -11.04 -2.52
N HIS A 53 -16.08 -9.81 -2.99
CA HIS A 53 -16.32 -9.39 -4.36
C HIS A 53 -15.03 -9.25 -5.20
N GLY A 54 -13.85 -9.28 -4.58
CA GLY A 54 -12.55 -9.19 -5.26
C GLY A 54 -12.15 -7.79 -5.71
N TRP A 55 -12.95 -6.77 -5.42
CA TRP A 55 -12.62 -5.38 -5.68
C TRP A 55 -12.16 -4.68 -4.41
N ILE A 56 -11.59 -3.50 -4.60
CA ILE A 56 -11.26 -2.61 -3.50
C ILE A 56 -12.54 -2.01 -2.92
N ASP A 57 -12.61 -1.97 -1.60
CA ASP A 57 -13.65 -1.34 -0.81
C ASP A 57 -13.04 -0.28 0.12
N GLY A 58 -13.87 0.38 0.93
CA GLY A 58 -13.39 1.41 1.86
C GLY A 58 -12.41 0.89 2.92
N VAL A 59 -12.55 -0.39 3.33
CA VAL A 59 -11.71 -0.99 4.37
C VAL A 59 -10.32 -1.30 3.81
N THR A 60 -10.27 -2.01 2.69
CA THR A 60 -9.05 -2.37 1.97
C THR A 60 -8.33 -1.14 1.42
N PHE A 61 -9.06 -0.13 0.95
CA PHE A 61 -8.48 1.16 0.58
C PHE A 61 -7.82 1.87 1.77
N LYS A 62 -8.49 1.94 2.92
CA LYS A 62 -7.95 2.59 4.13
C LYS A 62 -6.71 1.88 4.64
N ASP A 63 -6.70 0.55 4.57
CA ASP A 63 -5.53 -0.26 4.90
C ASP A 63 -4.36 0.06 3.98
N TRP A 64 -4.52 -0.07 2.66
CA TRP A 64 -3.50 0.30 1.67
C TRP A 64 -3.00 1.74 1.85
N PHE A 65 -3.92 2.68 2.08
CA PHE A 65 -3.58 4.08 2.27
C PHE A 65 -2.66 4.28 3.46
N LYS A 66 -2.94 3.64 4.60
CA LYS A 66 -2.14 3.78 5.83
C LYS A 66 -0.83 3.02 5.80
N THR A 67 -0.82 1.84 5.19
CA THR A 67 0.33 0.91 5.25
C THR A 67 1.33 1.13 4.12
N SER A 68 0.86 1.52 2.93
CA SER A 68 1.70 1.69 1.73
C SER A 68 1.83 3.16 1.32
N PHE A 69 0.72 3.82 1.02
CA PHE A 69 0.75 5.14 0.37
C PHE A 69 1.21 6.26 1.31
N MET A 70 0.61 6.38 2.49
CA MET A 70 0.88 7.46 3.44
C MET A 70 2.35 7.50 3.88
N PRO A 71 3.02 6.37 4.23
CA PRO A 71 4.44 6.37 4.53
C PRO A 71 5.30 6.88 3.36
N HIS A 72 4.97 6.50 2.13
CA HIS A 72 5.66 7.00 0.93
C HIS A 72 5.43 8.50 0.74
N ALA A 73 4.18 8.96 0.73
CA ALA A 73 3.82 10.37 0.52
C ALA A 73 4.40 11.30 1.59
N LYS A 74 4.44 10.86 2.86
CA LYS A 74 5.04 11.65 3.97
C LYS A 74 6.54 11.93 3.77
N ARG A 75 7.25 11.12 2.98
CA ARG A 75 8.68 11.29 2.72
C ARG A 75 8.98 12.17 1.51
N GLN A 76 8.01 12.34 0.60
CA GLN A 76 8.20 13.22 -0.55
C GLN A 76 8.43 14.66 -0.11
N VAL A 77 9.35 15.33 -0.79
CA VAL A 77 9.64 16.75 -0.58
C VAL A 77 8.49 17.55 -1.19
N GLY A 78 7.89 18.46 -0.41
CA GLY A 78 6.78 19.28 -0.89
C GLY A 78 5.87 19.76 0.23
N LYS A 79 4.92 20.63 -0.14
CA LYS A 79 3.92 21.17 0.78
C LYS A 79 2.98 20.04 1.23
N LYS A 80 3.00 19.73 2.52
CA LYS A 80 2.10 18.73 3.13
C LYS A 80 0.88 19.42 3.70
N SER A 81 -0.30 18.87 3.46
CA SER A 81 -1.54 19.32 4.08
C SER A 81 -1.49 18.97 5.57
N VAL A 82 -1.12 19.93 6.41
CA VAL A 82 -1.21 19.77 7.87
C VAL A 82 -2.68 19.94 8.28
N ASN A 83 -3.29 18.88 8.79
CA ASN A 83 -4.61 18.97 9.38
C ASN A 83 -4.48 19.63 10.76
N ARG A 84 -4.93 20.89 10.91
CA ARG A 84 -4.85 21.67 12.17
C ARG A 84 -5.81 21.16 13.28
N ARG A 85 -6.29 19.91 13.22
CA ARG A 85 -7.38 19.38 14.08
C ARG A 85 -7.09 18.04 14.76
N GLN A 86 -5.86 17.73 15.15
CA GLN A 86 -5.61 16.62 16.10
C GLN A 86 -4.64 17.06 17.20
N PRO A 87 -5.05 17.04 18.49
CA PRO A 87 -4.15 17.23 19.61
C PRO A 87 -3.30 15.97 19.84
N PHE A 88 -2.11 16.20 20.42
CA PHE A 88 -1.06 15.24 20.73
C PHE A 88 -1.51 14.09 21.65
#